data_AF-A0A2N1QCE8-F1
#
_entry.id   AF-A0A2N1QCE8-F1
#
_cell.length_a   1.000
_cell.length_b   1.000
_cell.length_c   1.000
_cell.angle_alpha   90.00
_cell.angle_beta   90.00
_cell.angle_gamma   90.00
#
_symmetry.space_group_name_H-M   'P 1'
#
loop_
_entity.id
_entity.type
_entity.pdbx_description
1 polymer ?
#
loop_
_entity_poly.entity_id
_entity_poly.type
_entity_poly.pdbx_seq_one_letter_code
_entity_poly.pdbx_strand_id
1 'polypeptide(L)'
;MNKITFIQELEKGLKKIGVKDYIDIIKDYEVHFDNELKKGKSEEEIAKELGSIPDILSDFQVDEKPVVVQQRANPATIILNDTFGILGLFTLYMLNLVFISASIICLVLGLYLMTSMDIFSFVPLLVFPFSLFAGLTTLTLSVFLFFVSIQTFESLNEKTRKLINWNLLVIKGEAKELVKAKQSKLISILTKFSGIILIILIIISYIVGVMITKEAEFWHYWNWFA
;
A
#
# COMPACT_ATOMS: atom_id res chain seq x y z
N MET A 1 -18.01 44.61 -11.99
CA MET A 1 -17.06 43.95 -12.91
C MET A 1 -17.85 42.93 -13.72
N ASN A 2 -17.48 42.72 -14.99
CA ASN A 2 -18.10 41.70 -15.83
C ASN A 2 -17.44 40.33 -15.58
N LYS A 3 -18.16 39.22 -15.82
CA LYS A 3 -17.65 37.84 -15.67
C LYS A 3 -16.27 37.66 -16.33
N ILE A 4 -16.12 38.12 -17.57
CA ILE A 4 -14.89 37.94 -18.36
C ILE A 4 -13.71 38.65 -17.69
N THR A 5 -13.92 39.88 -17.22
CA THR A 5 -12.88 40.67 -16.55
C THR A 5 -12.45 40.05 -15.22
N PHE A 6 -13.39 39.51 -14.45
CA PHE A 6 -13.12 38.86 -13.17
C PHE A 6 -12.27 37.59 -13.36
N ILE A 7 -12.66 36.72 -14.29
CA ILE A 7 -11.94 35.47 -14.56
C ILE A 7 -10.54 35.73 -15.09
N GLN A 8 -10.36 36.71 -15.97
CA GLN A 8 -9.03 37.07 -16.50
C GLN A 8 -8.09 37.63 -15.43
N GLU A 9 -8.60 38.43 -14.50
CA GLU A 9 -7.79 38.96 -13.40
C GLU A 9 -7.45 37.87 -12.38
N LEU A 10 -8.40 36.98 -12.07
CA LEU A 10 -8.16 35.81 -11.22
C LEU A 10 -7.14 34.86 -11.84
N GLU A 11 -7.24 34.55 -13.14
CA GLU A 11 -6.28 33.72 -13.86
C GLU A 11 -4.86 34.31 -13.83
N LYS A 12 -4.74 35.61 -14.09
CA LYS A 12 -3.44 36.32 -14.01
C LYS A 12 -2.86 36.27 -12.60
N GLY A 13 -3.71 36.43 -11.57
CA GLY A 13 -3.32 36.31 -10.17
C GLY A 13 -2.83 34.92 -9.81
N LEU A 14 -3.60 33.88 -10.15
CA LEU A 14 -3.26 32.48 -9.87
C LEU A 14 -1.98 32.04 -10.60
N LYS A 15 -1.81 32.44 -11.86
CA LYS A 15 -0.56 32.19 -12.62
C LYS A 15 0.65 32.91 -12.02
N LYS A 16 0.46 34.12 -11.48
CA LYS A 16 1.54 34.87 -10.84
C LYS A 16 1.97 34.25 -9.50
N ILE A 17 1.04 33.59 -8.80
CA ILE A 17 1.31 32.91 -7.53
C ILE A 17 1.90 31.50 -7.74
N GLY A 18 1.61 30.87 -8.89
CA GLY A 18 2.21 29.59 -9.27
C GLY A 18 1.35 28.36 -8.96
N VAL A 19 0.06 28.57 -8.73
CA VAL A 19 -0.91 27.51 -8.41
C VAL A 19 -0.99 26.51 -9.55
N LYS A 20 -0.65 25.24 -9.29
CA LYS A 20 -0.62 24.18 -10.33
C LYS A 20 -2.00 23.85 -10.93
N ASP A 21 -3.05 23.90 -10.11
CA ASP A 21 -4.41 23.51 -10.49
C ASP A 21 -5.30 24.73 -10.85
N TYR A 22 -4.68 25.83 -11.27
CA TYR A 22 -5.39 27.08 -11.59
C TYR A 22 -6.51 26.92 -12.63
N ILE A 23 -6.38 25.96 -13.56
CA ILE A 23 -7.36 25.69 -14.62
C ILE A 23 -8.67 25.16 -14.02
N ASP A 24 -8.58 24.23 -13.06
CA ASP A 24 -9.77 23.65 -12.42
C ASP A 24 -10.45 24.67 -11.52
N ILE A 25 -9.66 25.48 -10.78
CA ILE A 25 -10.17 26.57 -9.96
C ILE A 25 -10.96 27.58 -10.82
N ILE A 26 -10.40 28.02 -11.94
CA ILE A 26 -11.09 28.96 -12.86
C ILE A 26 -12.42 28.38 -13.33
N LYS A 27 -12.43 27.09 -13.70
CA LYS A 27 -13.62 26.41 -14.20
C LYS A 27 -14.74 26.36 -13.15
N ASP A 28 -14.39 26.15 -11.88
CA ASP A 28 -15.38 26.16 -10.79
C ASP A 28 -16.03 27.54 -10.61
N TYR A 29 -15.24 28.62 -10.71
CA TYR A 29 -15.78 29.98 -10.71
C TYR A 29 -16.65 30.26 -11.95
N GLU A 30 -16.27 29.80 -13.15
CA GLU A 30 -17.08 29.94 -14.35
C GLU A 30 -18.45 29.28 -14.20
N VAL A 31 -18.49 28.06 -13.64
CA VAL A 31 -19.72 27.33 -13.36
C VAL A 31 -20.57 28.05 -12.32
N HIS A 32 -19.95 28.65 -11.30
CA HIS A 32 -20.66 29.44 -10.29
C HIS A 32 -21.33 30.67 -10.91
N PHE A 33 -20.62 31.42 -11.75
CA PHE A 33 -21.19 32.56 -12.49
C PHE A 33 -22.37 32.13 -13.36
N ASP A 34 -22.27 31.01 -14.08
CA ASP A 34 -23.35 30.52 -14.95
C ASP A 34 -24.59 30.07 -14.16
N ASN A 35 -24.40 29.53 -12.95
CA ASN A 35 -25.50 29.11 -12.10
C ASN A 35 -26.22 30.30 -11.46
N GLU A 36 -25.49 31.34 -11.05
CA GLU A 36 -26.09 32.54 -10.45
C GLU A 36 -26.74 33.45 -11.51
N LEU A 37 -26.21 33.48 -12.74
CA LEU A 37 -26.86 34.16 -13.88
C LEU A 37 -28.21 33.54 -14.22
N LYS A 38 -28.31 32.20 -14.18
CA LYS A 38 -29.59 31.48 -14.38
C LYS A 38 -30.63 31.78 -13.30
N LYS A 39 -30.20 32.19 -12.12
CA LYS A 39 -31.08 32.63 -11.02
C LYS A 39 -31.53 34.09 -11.17
N GLY A 40 -31.12 34.77 -12.23
CA GLY A 40 -31.55 36.14 -12.55
C GLY A 40 -30.72 37.23 -11.86
N LYS A 41 -29.58 36.91 -11.24
CA LYS A 41 -28.64 37.90 -10.69
C LYS A 41 -27.84 38.55 -11.82
N SER A 42 -27.50 39.82 -11.67
CA SER A 42 -26.61 40.50 -12.61
C SER A 42 -25.15 40.10 -12.39
N GLU A 43 -24.33 40.11 -13.43
CA GLU A 43 -22.89 39.76 -13.33
C GLU A 43 -22.15 40.62 -12.30
N GLU A 44 -22.57 41.88 -12.15
CA GLU A 44 -21.95 42.84 -11.23
C GLU A 44 -22.25 42.53 -9.76
N GLU A 45 -23.42 41.96 -9.46
CA GLU A 45 -23.79 41.51 -8.12
C GLU A 45 -23.05 40.25 -7.74
N ILE A 46 -22.90 39.31 -8.67
CA ILE A 46 -22.15 38.06 -8.46
C ILE A 46 -20.68 38.36 -8.16
N ALA A 47 -20.06 39.28 -8.91
CA ALA A 47 -18.69 39.70 -8.67
C ALA A 47 -18.51 40.42 -7.30
N LYS A 48 -19.53 41.10 -6.79
CA LYS A 48 -19.50 41.71 -5.44
C LYS A 48 -19.66 40.65 -4.34
N GLU A 49 -20.50 39.64 -4.56
CA GLU A 49 -20.75 38.55 -3.62
C GLU A 49 -19.54 37.63 -3.45
N LEU A 50 -18.79 37.40 -4.54
CA LEU A 50 -17.54 36.61 -4.52
C LEU A 50 -16.38 37.32 -3.81
N GLY A 51 -16.47 38.63 -3.55
CA GLY A 51 -15.45 39.40 -2.85
C GLY A 51 -14.34 39.94 -3.77
N SER A 52 -13.27 40.45 -3.15
CA SER A 52 -12.17 41.07 -3.89
C SER A 52 -11.15 40.02 -4.36
N ILE A 53 -10.71 40.12 -5.62
CA ILE A 53 -9.74 39.20 -6.23
C ILE A 53 -8.44 39.11 -5.40
N PRO A 54 -7.87 40.20 -4.84
CA PRO A 54 -6.71 40.12 -3.96
C PRO A 54 -6.91 39.26 -2.72
N ASP A 55 -8.11 39.28 -2.12
CA ASP A 55 -8.41 38.49 -0.92
C ASP A 55 -8.47 36.99 -1.26
N ILE A 56 -9.17 36.64 -2.36
CA ILE A 56 -9.23 35.26 -2.88
C ILE A 56 -7.82 34.73 -3.16
N LEU A 57 -6.97 35.53 -3.81
CA LEU A 57 -5.59 35.16 -4.10
C LEU A 57 -4.73 35.03 -2.84
N SER A 58 -5.06 35.74 -1.76
CA SER A 58 -4.35 35.65 -0.49
C SER A 58 -4.64 34.33 0.24
N ASP A 59 -5.86 33.81 0.12
CA ASP A 59 -6.22 32.50 0.68
C ASP A 59 -5.42 31.37 0.02
N PHE A 60 -5.22 31.44 -1.30
CA PHE A 60 -4.35 30.49 -2.01
C PHE A 60 -2.85 30.68 -1.70
N GLN A 61 -2.41 31.85 -1.24
CA GLN A 61 -1.02 32.10 -0.81
C GLN A 61 -0.69 31.48 0.55
N VAL A 62 -1.68 31.30 1.43
CA VAL A 62 -1.45 30.76 2.79
C VAL A 62 -1.20 29.25 2.73
N ASP A 63 -1.87 28.54 1.82
CA ASP A 63 -1.66 27.09 1.62
C ASP A 63 -0.43 26.77 0.74
N GLU A 64 0.02 27.73 -0.09
CA GLU A 64 1.10 27.52 -1.06
C GLU A 64 2.40 28.26 -0.75
N LYS A 65 2.58 28.76 0.48
CA LYS A 65 3.95 28.87 1.00
C LYS A 65 4.35 27.45 1.37
N PRO A 66 5.15 26.73 0.57
CA PRO A 66 5.91 25.65 1.15
C PRO A 66 6.64 26.31 2.31
N VAL A 67 6.35 25.85 3.53
CA VAL A 67 7.31 26.02 4.60
C VAL A 67 8.50 25.21 4.11
N VAL A 68 9.34 25.85 3.28
CA VAL A 68 10.71 25.42 3.03
C VAL A 68 11.34 25.66 4.38
N VAL A 69 11.13 24.70 5.27
CA VAL A 69 11.99 24.52 6.42
C VAL A 69 13.34 24.28 5.75
N GLN A 70 14.09 25.35 5.54
CA GLN A 70 15.54 25.29 5.39
C GLN A 70 16.07 24.82 6.74
N GLN A 71 15.72 23.59 7.11
CA GLN A 71 16.49 22.83 8.04
C GLN A 71 17.79 22.62 7.27
N ARG A 72 18.77 23.50 7.55
CA ARG A 72 20.17 23.10 7.56
C ARG A 72 20.30 22.01 8.62
N ALA A 73 19.65 20.87 8.39
CA ALA A 73 19.85 19.69 9.17
C ALA A 73 21.29 19.31 8.89
N ASN A 74 22.09 19.32 9.95
CA ASN A 74 23.49 18.96 9.86
C ASN A 74 23.54 17.57 9.22
N PRO A 75 24.33 17.32 8.16
CA PRO A 75 24.38 16.00 7.52
C PRO A 75 24.61 14.88 8.54
N ALA A 76 25.36 15.15 9.62
CA ALA A 76 25.54 14.25 10.75
C ALA A 76 24.24 13.84 11.45
N THR A 77 23.30 14.76 11.71
CA THR A 77 22.01 14.45 12.34
C THR A 77 21.06 13.69 11.43
N ILE A 78 21.13 13.92 10.10
CA ILE A 78 20.37 13.15 9.13
C ILE A 78 20.90 11.71 9.08
N ILE A 79 22.22 11.53 8.95
CA ILE A 79 22.86 10.21 8.90
C ILE A 79 22.59 9.41 10.20
N LEU A 80 22.63 10.05 11.37
CA LEU A 80 22.32 9.42 12.66
C LEU A 80 20.86 8.94 12.76
N ASN A 81 19.90 9.77 12.33
CA ASN A 81 18.48 9.38 12.31
C ASN A 81 18.20 8.30 11.25
N ASP A 82 18.89 8.37 10.12
CA ASP A 82 18.70 7.46 8.99
C ASP A 82 19.31 6.07 9.23
N THR A 83 20.28 5.96 10.14
CA THR A 83 20.87 4.67 10.56
C THR A 83 19.81 3.72 11.13
N PHE A 84 18.86 4.24 11.93
CA PHE A 84 17.74 3.44 12.43
C PHE A 84 16.77 3.01 11.31
N GLY A 85 16.54 3.90 10.32
CA GLY A 85 15.73 3.59 9.14
C GLY A 85 16.34 2.50 8.27
N ILE A 86 17.64 2.59 8.01
CA ILE A 86 18.41 1.60 7.23
C ILE A 86 18.44 0.25 7.95
N LEU A 87 18.71 0.24 9.27
CA LEU A 87 18.71 -0.98 10.07
C LEU A 87 17.32 -1.64 10.05
N GLY A 88 16.25 -0.85 10.21
CA GLY A 88 14.88 -1.35 10.14
C GLY A 88 14.54 -1.94 8.76
N LEU A 89 14.95 -1.28 7.67
CA LEU A 89 14.77 -1.83 6.32
C LEU A 89 15.54 -3.13 6.13
N PHE A 90 16.78 -3.21 6.61
CA PHE A 90 17.59 -4.43 6.55
C PHE A 90 16.91 -5.60 7.28
N THR A 91 16.40 -5.38 8.49
CA THR A 91 15.63 -6.39 9.23
C THR A 91 14.39 -6.86 8.44
N LEU A 92 13.69 -5.96 7.77
CA LEU A 92 12.53 -6.33 6.96
C LEU A 92 12.90 -7.13 5.70
N TYR A 93 14.05 -6.85 5.07
CA TYR A 93 14.58 -7.69 3.98
C TYR A 93 14.94 -9.10 4.47
N MET A 94 15.53 -9.22 5.67
CA MET A 94 15.80 -10.53 6.28
C MET A 94 14.51 -11.30 6.57
N LEU A 95 13.48 -10.62 7.08
CA LEU A 95 12.16 -11.23 7.27
C LEU A 95 11.54 -11.70 5.94
N ASN A 96 11.71 -10.94 4.86
CA ASN A 96 11.24 -11.34 3.53
C ASN A 96 11.94 -12.62 3.04
N LEU A 97 13.26 -12.76 3.27
CA LEU A 97 13.98 -14.00 2.97
C LEU A 97 13.42 -15.21 3.73
N VAL A 98 13.02 -15.02 5.00
CA VAL A 98 12.37 -16.08 5.79
C VAL A 98 11.02 -16.49 5.17
N PHE A 99 10.24 -15.55 4.62
CA PHE A 99 9.00 -15.92 3.92
C PHE A 99 9.25 -16.72 2.64
N ILE A 100 10.31 -16.39 1.89
CA ILE A 100 10.70 -17.14 0.69
C ILE A 100 11.12 -18.56 1.06
N SER A 101 11.99 -18.71 2.05
CA SER A 101 12.45 -20.03 2.49
C SER A 101 11.31 -20.87 3.06
N ALA A 102 10.43 -20.29 3.87
CA ALA A 102 9.24 -20.95 4.40
C ALA A 102 8.30 -21.42 3.28
N SER A 103 8.09 -20.61 2.24
CA SER A 103 7.27 -21.00 1.08
C SER A 103 7.83 -22.24 0.37
N ILE A 104 9.15 -22.31 0.17
CA ILE A 104 9.80 -23.47 -0.46
C ILE A 104 9.66 -24.71 0.42
N ILE A 105 9.87 -24.58 1.74
CA ILE A 105 9.73 -25.69 2.68
C ILE A 105 8.28 -26.21 2.68
N CYS A 106 7.29 -25.33 2.73
CA CYS A 106 5.88 -25.72 2.65
C CYS A 106 5.51 -26.38 1.30
N LEU A 107 6.17 -25.97 0.20
CA LEU A 107 5.95 -26.59 -1.12
C LEU A 107 6.41 -28.06 -1.09
N VAL A 108 7.63 -28.29 -0.62
CA VAL A 108 8.23 -29.63 -0.54
C VAL A 108 7.43 -30.51 0.42
N LEU A 109 7.05 -29.97 1.58
CA LEU A 109 6.20 -30.68 2.55
C LEU A 109 4.82 -31.03 1.97
N GLY A 110 4.18 -30.13 1.23
CA GLY A 110 2.88 -30.40 0.65
C GLY A 110 2.90 -31.48 -0.43
N LEU A 111 3.92 -31.50 -1.28
CA LEU A 111 4.13 -32.58 -2.26
C LEU A 111 4.43 -33.92 -1.58
N TYR A 112 5.22 -33.88 -0.50
CA TYR A 112 5.53 -35.06 0.30
C TYR A 112 4.26 -35.68 0.92
N LEU A 113 3.43 -34.86 1.57
CA LEU A 113 2.18 -35.30 2.19
C LEU A 113 1.20 -35.93 1.18
N MET A 114 1.15 -35.41 -0.05
CA MET A 114 0.28 -35.97 -1.10
C MET A 114 0.77 -37.32 -1.64
N THR A 115 2.08 -37.52 -1.74
CA THR A 115 2.67 -38.70 -2.41
C THR A 115 2.82 -39.90 -1.47
N SER A 116 2.71 -39.72 -0.15
CA SER A 116 2.86 -40.79 0.86
C SER A 116 4.16 -41.61 0.70
N MET A 117 5.20 -41.01 0.12
CA MET A 117 6.50 -41.65 -0.09
C MET A 117 7.31 -41.58 1.20
N ASP A 118 7.89 -42.70 1.62
CA ASP A 118 8.59 -42.83 2.91
C ASP A 118 10.04 -42.30 2.84
N ILE A 119 10.20 -41.02 2.45
CA ILE A 119 11.52 -40.40 2.21
C ILE A 119 12.11 -39.82 3.50
N PHE A 120 11.27 -39.40 4.45
CA PHE A 120 11.69 -38.80 5.72
C PHE A 120 11.13 -39.61 6.89
N SER A 121 11.98 -40.35 7.62
CA SER A 121 11.59 -41.16 8.78
C SER A 121 11.04 -40.38 9.98
N PHE A 122 10.98 -39.04 9.91
CA PHE A 122 10.50 -38.18 10.98
C PHE A 122 9.01 -37.80 10.85
N VAL A 123 8.39 -37.97 9.68
CA VAL A 123 6.98 -37.59 9.48
C VAL A 123 6.11 -38.85 9.54
N PRO A 124 5.15 -38.95 10.49
CA PRO A 124 4.26 -40.10 10.57
C PRO A 124 3.47 -40.30 9.27
N LEU A 125 3.41 -41.54 8.78
CA LEU A 125 2.64 -41.88 7.59
C LEU A 125 1.16 -41.55 7.83
N LEU A 126 0.62 -40.63 7.04
CA LEU A 126 -0.75 -40.16 7.21
C LEU A 126 -1.76 -41.06 6.50
N VAL A 127 -2.90 -41.30 7.17
CA VAL A 127 -3.97 -42.14 6.64
C VAL A 127 -4.70 -41.42 5.49
N PHE A 128 -4.87 -42.10 4.37
CA PHE A 128 -5.70 -41.61 3.26
C PHE A 128 -7.18 -41.58 3.68
N PRO A 129 -7.99 -40.56 3.35
CA PRO A 129 -7.72 -39.41 2.47
C PRO A 129 -7.18 -38.15 3.16
N PHE A 130 -6.94 -38.17 4.47
CA PHE A 130 -6.50 -36.99 5.22
C PHE A 130 -5.16 -36.44 4.69
N SER A 131 -4.23 -37.32 4.33
CA SER A 131 -2.94 -36.95 3.73
C SER A 131 -3.08 -36.04 2.50
N LEU A 132 -4.08 -36.28 1.65
CA LEU A 132 -4.34 -35.49 0.45
C LEU A 132 -4.80 -34.06 0.80
N PHE A 133 -5.72 -33.92 1.75
CA PHE A 133 -6.20 -32.61 2.17
C PHE A 133 -5.15 -31.82 2.95
N ALA A 134 -4.35 -32.49 3.80
CA ALA A 134 -3.22 -31.88 4.50
C ALA A 134 -2.09 -31.46 3.54
N GLY A 135 -1.85 -32.23 2.47
CA GLY A 135 -0.94 -31.83 1.40
C GLY A 135 -1.46 -30.62 0.62
N LEU A 136 -2.75 -30.59 0.30
CA LEU A 136 -3.35 -29.47 -0.43
C LEU A 136 -3.36 -28.17 0.39
N THR A 137 -3.59 -28.23 1.71
CA THR A 137 -3.52 -27.05 2.60
C THR A 137 -2.11 -26.50 2.65
N THR A 138 -1.09 -27.35 2.81
CA THR A 138 0.31 -26.94 2.88
C THR A 138 0.83 -26.40 1.54
N LEU A 139 0.39 -26.96 0.40
CA LEU A 139 0.64 -26.36 -0.92
C LEU A 139 0.00 -24.99 -1.07
N THR A 140 -1.24 -24.83 -0.64
CA THR A 140 -1.94 -23.54 -0.69
C THR A 140 -1.25 -22.51 0.22
N LEU A 141 -0.76 -22.94 1.38
CA LEU A 141 0.02 -22.11 2.30
C LEU A 141 1.34 -21.66 1.66
N SER A 142 2.03 -22.55 0.94
CA SER A 142 3.24 -22.21 0.19
C SER A 142 2.99 -21.10 -0.83
N VAL A 143 1.92 -21.24 -1.63
CA VAL A 143 1.52 -20.23 -2.63
C VAL A 143 1.15 -18.90 -1.94
N PHE A 144 0.42 -18.95 -0.83
CA PHE A 144 0.07 -17.76 -0.06
C PHE A 144 1.31 -17.00 0.43
N LEU A 145 2.26 -17.71 1.06
CA LEU A 145 3.51 -17.13 1.55
C LEU A 145 4.36 -16.53 0.42
N PHE A 146 4.36 -17.17 -0.75
CA PHE A 146 5.05 -16.65 -1.94
C PHE A 146 4.46 -15.30 -2.39
N PHE A 147 3.13 -15.18 -2.49
CA PHE A 147 2.49 -13.92 -2.86
C PHE A 147 2.71 -12.81 -1.81
N VAL A 148 2.64 -13.15 -0.52
CA VAL A 148 2.96 -12.22 0.58
C VAL A 148 4.41 -11.74 0.47
N SER A 149 5.34 -12.64 0.14
CA SER A 149 6.75 -12.27 -0.06
C SER A 149 6.92 -11.28 -1.21
N ILE A 150 6.27 -11.50 -2.35
CA ILE A 150 6.34 -10.54 -3.48
C ILE A 150 5.81 -9.17 -3.07
N GLN A 151 4.65 -9.11 -2.41
CA GLN A 151 4.05 -7.84 -2.00
C GLN A 151 4.92 -7.07 -1.00
N THR A 152 5.51 -7.78 -0.04
CA THR A 152 6.42 -7.16 0.95
C THR A 152 7.72 -6.70 0.28
N PHE A 153 8.26 -7.44 -0.68
CA PHE A 153 9.43 -7.03 -1.45
C PHE A 153 9.18 -5.76 -2.29
N GLU A 154 8.04 -5.67 -2.98
CA GLU A 154 7.66 -4.45 -3.72
C GLU A 154 7.56 -3.23 -2.79
N SER A 155 6.91 -3.40 -1.64
CA SER A 155 6.77 -2.35 -0.64
C SER A 155 8.11 -1.92 -0.05
N LEU A 156 9.02 -2.86 0.20
CA LEU A 156 10.37 -2.57 0.68
C LEU A 156 11.17 -1.79 -0.36
N ASN A 157 11.15 -2.21 -1.63
CA ASN A 157 11.82 -1.48 -2.70
C ASN A 157 11.26 -0.06 -2.91
N GLU A 158 9.96 0.13 -2.72
CA GLU A 158 9.35 1.47 -2.70
C GLU A 158 9.90 2.33 -1.55
N LYS A 159 9.90 1.80 -0.32
CA LYS A 159 10.43 2.51 0.86
C LYS A 159 11.91 2.84 0.69
N THR A 160 12.72 1.89 0.21
CA THR A 160 14.14 2.08 -0.08
C THR A 160 14.36 3.19 -1.11
N ARG A 161 13.61 3.20 -2.23
CA ARG A 161 13.70 4.27 -3.23
C ARG A 161 13.30 5.63 -2.67
N LYS A 162 12.24 5.69 -1.85
CA LYS A 162 11.83 6.94 -1.18
C LYS A 162 12.91 7.43 -0.22
N LEU A 163 13.52 6.55 0.56
CA LEU A 163 14.60 6.89 1.49
C LEU A 163 15.82 7.44 0.74
N ILE A 164 16.26 6.75 -0.31
CA ILE A 164 17.39 7.18 -1.14
C ILE A 164 17.09 8.53 -1.81
N ASN A 165 15.91 8.69 -2.41
CA ASN A 165 15.54 9.94 -3.05
C ASN A 165 15.43 11.08 -2.04
N TRP A 166 14.87 10.82 -0.85
CA TRP A 166 14.84 11.80 0.23
C TRP A 166 16.25 12.24 0.61
N ASN A 167 17.15 11.30 0.87
CA ASN A 167 18.56 11.59 1.19
C ASN A 167 19.25 12.40 0.09
N LEU A 168 19.05 12.02 -1.18
CA LEU A 168 19.61 12.74 -2.32
C LEU A 168 19.05 14.17 -2.45
N LEU A 169 17.76 14.38 -2.20
CA LEU A 169 17.12 15.70 -2.25
C LEU A 169 17.55 16.60 -1.09
N VAL A 170 17.70 16.01 0.11
CA VAL A 170 18.21 16.70 1.29
C VAL A 170 19.66 17.16 1.07
N ILE A 171 20.51 16.31 0.49
CA ILE A 171 21.90 16.68 0.13
C ILE A 171 21.92 17.80 -0.93
N LYS A 172 20.99 17.77 -1.88
CA LYS A 172 20.88 18.80 -2.93
C LYS A 172 20.24 20.10 -2.46
N GLY A 173 19.69 20.16 -1.24
CA GLY A 173 18.98 21.33 -0.71
C GLY A 173 17.64 21.61 -1.38
N GLU A 174 17.15 20.69 -2.22
CA GLU A 174 15.90 20.80 -2.97
C GLU A 174 14.89 19.77 -2.42
N ALA A 175 14.45 19.96 -1.17
CA ALA A 175 13.45 19.09 -0.57
C ALA A 175 12.08 19.32 -1.25
N LYS A 176 11.79 18.53 -2.29
CA LYS A 176 10.49 18.50 -2.98
C LYS A 176 9.75 17.21 -2.62
N GLU A 177 8.44 17.31 -2.40
CA GLU A 177 7.60 16.17 -1.99
C GLU A 177 7.76 14.95 -2.92
N LEU A 178 7.93 13.79 -2.29
CA LEU A 178 8.21 12.54 -2.98
C LEU A 178 6.96 11.92 -3.59
N VAL A 179 7.08 11.56 -4.87
CA VAL A 179 6.06 10.90 -5.70
C VAL A 179 5.46 9.69 -4.98
N LYS A 180 4.12 9.66 -4.88
CA LYS A 180 3.33 8.50 -4.46
C LYS A 180 3.64 7.33 -5.39
N ALA A 181 4.26 6.26 -4.87
CA ALA A 181 4.45 5.07 -5.69
C ALA A 181 3.14 4.27 -5.77
N LYS A 182 2.93 3.70 -6.96
CA LYS A 182 1.72 2.99 -7.34
C LYS A 182 1.90 1.52 -7.01
N GLN A 183 1.36 1.09 -5.87
CA GLN A 183 1.31 -0.33 -5.52
C GLN A 183 0.42 -1.07 -6.54
N SER A 184 0.87 -2.23 -7.00
CA SER A 184 0.12 -3.01 -7.99
C SER A 184 -1.18 -3.57 -7.35
N LYS A 185 -2.34 -3.08 -7.80
CA LYS A 185 -3.65 -3.50 -7.26
C LYS A 185 -3.90 -5.01 -7.43
N LEU A 186 -3.32 -5.62 -8.48
CA LEU A 186 -3.52 -7.04 -8.81
C LEU A 186 -2.92 -7.99 -7.76
N ILE A 187 -1.69 -7.73 -7.28
CA ILE A 187 -1.02 -8.61 -6.32
C ILE A 187 -1.76 -8.59 -4.97
N SER A 188 -2.20 -7.41 -4.52
CA SER A 188 -2.99 -7.30 -3.29
C SER A 188 -4.34 -8.03 -3.36
N ILE A 189 -4.95 -8.14 -4.54
CA ILE A 189 -6.18 -8.89 -4.75
C ILE A 189 -5.89 -10.39 -4.68
N LEU A 190 -4.84 -10.87 -5.36
CA LEU A 190 -4.45 -12.28 -5.38
C LEU A 190 -4.12 -12.82 -3.98
N THR A 191 -3.40 -12.05 -3.15
CA THR A 191 -3.10 -12.45 -1.76
C THR A 191 -4.38 -12.67 -0.94
N LYS A 192 -5.39 -11.82 -1.11
CA LYS A 192 -6.68 -11.96 -0.38
C LYS A 192 -7.43 -13.22 -0.80
N PHE A 193 -7.51 -13.50 -2.11
CA PHE A 193 -8.15 -14.71 -2.61
C PHE A 193 -7.42 -15.97 -2.14
N SER A 194 -6.09 -15.99 -2.23
CA SER A 194 -5.28 -17.12 -1.74
C SER A 194 -5.48 -17.35 -0.24
N GLY A 195 -5.58 -16.28 0.57
CA GLY A 195 -5.88 -16.40 2.01
C GLY A 195 -7.26 -16.98 2.31
N ILE A 196 -8.29 -16.60 1.54
CA ILE A 196 -9.64 -17.16 1.69
C ILE A 196 -9.64 -18.67 1.37
N ILE A 197 -9.00 -19.06 0.27
CA ILE A 197 -8.89 -20.47 -0.13
C ILE A 197 -8.16 -21.29 0.93
N LEU A 198 -7.08 -20.73 1.51
CA LEU A 198 -6.33 -21.37 2.59
C LEU A 198 -7.21 -21.64 3.82
N ILE A 199 -7.99 -20.65 4.27
CA ILE A 199 -8.88 -20.79 5.43
C ILE A 199 -9.92 -21.89 5.17
N ILE A 200 -10.52 -21.90 3.98
CA ILE A 200 -11.51 -22.92 3.60
C ILE A 200 -10.88 -24.33 3.64
N LEU A 201 -9.68 -24.49 3.07
CA LEU A 201 -9.00 -25.78 3.05
C LEU A 201 -8.59 -26.26 4.44
N ILE A 202 -8.16 -25.35 5.34
CA ILE A 202 -7.84 -25.69 6.73
C ILE A 202 -9.09 -26.26 7.43
N ILE A 203 -10.24 -25.60 7.27
CA ILE A 203 -11.51 -26.05 7.84
C ILE A 203 -11.89 -27.44 7.30
N ILE A 204 -11.79 -27.64 5.98
CA ILE A 204 -12.09 -28.93 5.34
C ILE A 204 -11.14 -30.03 5.87
N SER A 205 -9.84 -29.76 5.91
CA SER A 205 -8.84 -30.71 6.41
C SER A 205 -9.11 -31.09 7.87
N TYR A 206 -9.50 -30.14 8.70
CA TYR A 206 -9.87 -30.40 10.10
C TYR A 206 -11.11 -31.29 10.21
N ILE A 207 -12.18 -30.98 9.48
CA ILE A 207 -13.42 -31.77 9.47
C ILE A 207 -13.14 -33.21 9.01
N VAL A 208 -12.33 -33.39 7.97
CA VAL A 208 -11.93 -34.73 7.49
C VAL A 208 -11.17 -35.51 8.58
N GLY A 209 -10.25 -34.87 9.30
CA GLY A 209 -9.53 -35.49 10.41
C GLY A 209 -10.44 -35.99 11.53
N VAL A 210 -11.42 -35.15 11.92
CA VAL A 210 -12.42 -35.50 12.94
C VAL A 210 -13.35 -36.62 12.45
N MET A 211 -13.77 -36.62 11.18
CA MET A 211 -14.63 -37.69 10.65
C MET A 211 -13.95 -39.07 10.62
N ILE A 212 -12.64 -39.11 10.35
CA ILE A 212 -11.88 -40.37 10.26
C ILE A 212 -11.64 -40.98 11.64
N THR A 213 -11.25 -40.16 12.61
CA THR A 213 -10.89 -40.62 13.97
C THR A 213 -12.09 -40.66 14.91
N LYS A 214 -13.20 -39.99 14.56
CA LYS A 214 -14.37 -39.75 15.42
C LYS A 214 -14.03 -39.00 16.72
N GLU A 215 -12.84 -38.42 16.81
CA GLU A 215 -12.35 -37.68 17.95
C GLU A 215 -11.94 -36.27 17.51
N ALA A 216 -12.15 -35.28 18.37
CA ALA A 216 -11.75 -33.90 18.10
C ALA A 216 -10.22 -33.75 18.09
N GLU A 217 -9.51 -34.61 18.81
CA GLU A 217 -8.05 -34.60 19.00
C GLU A 217 -7.38 -35.72 18.19
N PHE A 218 -7.69 -35.79 16.90
CA PHE A 218 -7.21 -36.84 15.98
C PHE A 218 -5.67 -37.01 15.95
N TRP A 219 -4.91 -35.98 16.35
CA TRP A 219 -3.45 -36.03 16.46
C TRP A 219 -2.95 -36.94 17.59
N HIS A 220 -3.72 -37.13 18.67
CA HIS A 220 -3.39 -38.10 19.72
C HIS A 220 -3.66 -39.53 19.25
N TYR A 221 -4.74 -39.74 18.49
CA TYR A 221 -5.06 -41.03 17.90
C TYR A 221 -3.95 -41.55 16.96
N TRP A 222 -3.24 -40.64 16.26
CA TRP A 222 -2.12 -40.99 15.38
C TRP A 222 -0.74 -40.92 16.02
N ASN A 223 -0.64 -40.72 17.33
CA ASN A 223 0.63 -40.63 18.07
C ASN A 223 1.63 -39.64 17.47
N TRP A 224 1.15 -38.49 16.97
CA TRP A 224 2.01 -37.49 16.32
C TRP A 224 3.01 -36.81 17.26
N PHE A 225 2.73 -36.83 18.57
CA PHE A 225 3.51 -36.13 19.60
C PHE A 225 4.00 -37.08 20.71
N ALA A 226 4.19 -38.37 20.39
CA ALA A 226 4.69 -39.37 21.33
C ALA A 226 6.20 -39.27 21.57
#